data_AF-A0A2M3ZCY3-F1
#
_entry.id   AF-A0A2M3ZCY3-F1
#
_cell.length_a   1.000
_cell.length_b   1.000
_cell.length_c   1.000
_cell.angle_alpha   90.00
_cell.angle_beta   90.00
_cell.angle_gamma   90.00
#
_symmetry.space_group_name_H-M   'P 1'
#
loop_
_entity.id
_entity.type
_entity.pdbx_description
1 polymer ?
#
loop_
_entity_poly.entity_id
_entity_poly.type
_entity_poly.pdbx_seq_one_letter_code
_entity_poly.pdbx_strand_id
1 'polypeptide(L)'
;RLHRGLPAALQEMGNNYVKDEFKRHKNCSPLESQKFMREWAGYTLSLAEQLGLRGKPQPIGMIGEHLTEDQLEHFRDEQLSQLYELLKEAKKH
;
A
#
# COMPACT_ATOMS: atom_id res chain seq x y z
N ARG A 1 -11.97 0.66 8.20
CA ARG A 1 -13.25 0.69 7.42
C ARG A 1 -12.98 0.64 5.92
N LEU A 2 -11.98 1.38 5.40
CA LEU A 2 -11.65 1.45 3.97
C LEU A 2 -11.43 0.07 3.30
N HIS A 3 -10.69 -0.83 3.96
CA HIS A 3 -10.37 -2.16 3.40
C HIS A 3 -11.58 -3.08 3.19
N ARG A 4 -12.78 -2.71 3.65
CA ARG A 4 -14.00 -3.52 3.39
C ARG A 4 -14.39 -3.55 1.92
N GLY A 5 -13.89 -2.60 1.11
CA GLY A 5 -14.10 -2.61 -0.34
C GLY A 5 -13.09 -3.48 -1.10
N LEU A 6 -12.09 -4.06 -0.44
CA LEU A 6 -11.06 -4.87 -1.07
C LEU A 6 -11.53 -6.34 -1.23
N PRO A 7 -10.98 -7.09 -2.21
CA PRO A 7 -11.07 -8.55 -2.24
C PRO A 7 -10.60 -9.16 -0.92
N ALA A 8 -11.19 -10.30 -0.52
CA ALA A 8 -11.01 -10.88 0.81
C ALA A 8 -9.54 -11.05 1.24
N ALA A 9 -8.69 -11.58 0.35
CA ALA A 9 -7.26 -11.76 0.63
C ALA A 9 -6.54 -10.42 0.85
N LEU A 10 -6.82 -9.40 0.03
CA LEU A 10 -6.24 -8.06 0.17
C LEU A 10 -6.77 -7.34 1.41
N GLN A 11 -8.03 -7.55 1.76
CA GLN A 11 -8.63 -6.99 2.98
C GLN A 11 -7.94 -7.53 4.24
N GLU A 12 -7.74 -8.85 4.33
CA GLU A 12 -7.06 -9.47 5.48
C GLU A 12 -5.61 -8.99 5.60
N MET A 13 -4.86 -9.07 4.50
CA MET A 13 -3.47 -8.62 4.44
C MET A 13 -3.34 -7.15 4.86
N GLY A 14 -4.15 -6.26 4.27
CA GLY A 14 -4.13 -4.84 4.58
C GLY A 14 -4.51 -4.54 6.02
N ASN A 15 -5.54 -5.22 6.58
CA ASN A 15 -5.94 -5.01 7.97
C ASN A 15 -4.83 -5.39 8.96
N ASN A 16 -4.10 -6.47 8.70
CA ASN A 16 -3.00 -6.90 9.54
C ASN A 16 -1.81 -5.93 9.43
N TYR A 17 -1.44 -5.56 8.19
CA TYR A 17 -0.36 -4.59 7.95
C TYR A 17 -0.60 -3.27 8.69
N VAL A 18 -1.79 -2.67 8.57
CA VAL A 18 -2.10 -1.38 9.19
C VAL A 18 -2.03 -1.44 10.71
N LYS A 19 -2.52 -2.53 11.31
CA LYS A 19 -2.44 -2.70 12.77
C LYS A 19 -0.99 -2.73 13.24
N ASP A 20 -0.14 -3.46 12.53
CA ASP A 20 1.28 -3.57 12.86
C ASP A 20 2.01 -2.25 12.64
N GLU A 21 1.68 -1.53 11.57
CA GLU A 21 2.33 -0.26 11.23
C GLU A 21 2.03 0.83 12.27
N PHE A 22 0.76 0.97 12.70
CA PHE A 22 0.40 1.88 13.78
C PHE A 22 1.01 1.46 15.12
N LYS A 23 1.17 0.16 15.36
CA LYS A 23 1.83 -0.35 16.57
C LYS A 23 3.32 0.02 16.57
N ARG A 24 4.01 -0.09 15.43
CA ARG A 24 5.42 0.30 15.26
C ARG A 24 5.60 1.82 15.45
N HIS A 25 4.65 2.61 14.99
CA HIS A 25 4.65 4.07 15.11
C HIS A 25 4.02 4.61 16.41
N LYS A 26 3.77 3.77 17.41
CA LYS A 26 3.13 4.23 18.67
C LYS A 26 4.01 5.19 19.48
N ASN A 27 5.33 5.02 19.41
CA ASN A 27 6.29 5.73 20.27
C ASN A 27 7.28 6.60 19.47
N CYS A 28 7.03 6.86 18.18
CA CYS A 28 7.92 7.70 17.39
C CYS A 28 7.79 9.19 17.76
N SER A 29 8.80 9.97 17.39
CA SER A 29 8.84 11.40 17.72
C SER A 29 7.67 12.16 17.07
N PRO A 30 7.33 13.38 17.54
CA PRO A 30 6.29 14.19 16.91
C PRO A 30 6.53 14.44 15.42
N LEU A 31 7.78 14.63 15.01
CA LEU A 31 8.15 14.86 13.61
C LEU A 31 7.92 13.61 12.75
N GLU A 32 8.38 12.44 13.21
CA GLU A 32 8.16 11.17 12.52
C GLU A 32 6.68 10.82 12.46
N SER A 33 5.94 11.06 13.55
CA SER A 33 4.50 10.87 13.60
C SER A 33 3.76 11.75 12.60
N GLN A 34 4.19 13.01 12.44
CA GLN A 34 3.60 13.92 11.45
C GLN A 34 3.87 13.44 10.02
N LYS A 35 5.10 12.99 9.73
CA LYS A 35 5.45 12.41 8.42
C LYS A 35 4.62 11.16 8.15
N PHE A 36 4.56 10.24 9.11
CA PHE A 36 3.76 9.02 9.03
C PHE A 36 2.29 9.33 8.75
N MET A 37 1.67 10.25 9.49
CA MET A 37 0.26 10.59 9.30
C MET A 37 -0.02 11.24 7.93
N ARG A 38 0.96 11.97 7.36
CA ARG A 38 0.85 12.53 6.00
C ARG A 38 0.83 11.43 4.95
N GLU A 39 1.78 10.51 5.00
CA GLU A 39 1.84 9.37 4.08
C GLU A 39 0.59 8.48 4.23
N TRP A 40 0.16 8.26 5.47
CA TRP A 40 -1.05 7.52 5.76
C TRP A 40 -2.29 8.18 5.15
N ALA A 41 -2.43 9.50 5.26
CA ALA A 41 -3.52 10.24 4.63
C ALA A 41 -3.49 10.07 3.10
N GLY A 42 -2.31 10.17 2.48
CA GLY A 42 -2.11 9.92 1.05
C GLY A 42 -2.57 8.53 0.63
N TYR A 43 -2.12 7.48 1.33
CA TYR A 43 -2.56 6.10 1.10
C TYR A 43 -4.07 5.93 1.22
N THR A 44 -4.70 6.53 2.24
CA THR A 44 -6.16 6.40 2.40
C THR A 44 -6.93 7.12 1.31
N LEU A 45 -6.39 8.21 0.76
CA LEU A 45 -7.02 8.93 -0.34
C LEU A 45 -6.93 8.13 -1.64
N SER A 46 -5.74 7.64 -2.00
CA SER A 46 -5.56 6.84 -3.22
C SER A 46 -6.39 5.57 -3.19
N LEU A 47 -6.44 4.86 -2.05
CA LEU A 47 -7.27 3.67 -1.91
C LEU A 47 -8.78 3.99 -1.97
N ALA A 48 -9.23 5.12 -1.45
CA ALA A 48 -10.63 5.54 -1.56
C ALA A 48 -11.04 5.83 -3.01
N GLU A 49 -10.13 6.43 -3.80
CA GLU A 49 -10.33 6.70 -5.22
C GLU A 49 -10.38 5.40 -6.03
N GLN A 50 -9.43 4.49 -5.81
CA GLN A 50 -9.41 3.18 -6.46
C GLN A 50 -10.65 2.33 -6.17
N LEU A 51 -11.21 2.46 -4.96
CA LEU A 51 -12.46 1.80 -4.57
C LEU A 51 -13.72 2.51 -5.09
N GLY A 52 -13.58 3.64 -5.82
CA GLY A 52 -14.71 4.42 -6.32
C GLY A 52 -15.55 5.10 -5.23
N LEU A 53 -15.04 5.19 -4.00
CA LEU A 53 -15.69 5.91 -2.90
C LEU A 53 -15.57 7.43 -3.07
N ARG A 54 -14.59 7.88 -3.86
CA ARG A 54 -14.37 9.25 -4.30
C ARG A 54 -14.00 9.26 -5.77
N GLY A 55 -14.85 9.84 -6.63
CA GLY A 55 -14.59 9.93 -8.07
C GLY A 55 -15.12 8.74 -8.88
N LYS A 56 -14.56 8.51 -10.07
CA LYS A 56 -15.00 7.43 -10.97
C LYS A 56 -14.42 6.10 -10.48
N PRO A 57 -15.23 5.04 -10.33
CA PRO A 57 -14.74 3.74 -9.91
C PRO A 57 -13.74 3.18 -10.94
N GLN A 58 -12.57 2.76 -10.45
CA GLN A 58 -11.65 1.95 -11.26
C GLN A 58 -12.32 0.59 -11.54
N PRO A 59 -11.96 -0.09 -12.65
CA PRO A 59 -12.41 -1.43 -12.92
C PRO A 59 -12.15 -2.35 -11.72
N ILE A 60 -13.16 -3.15 -11.35
CA ILE A 60 -13.06 -4.12 -10.25
C ILE A 60 -11.85 -5.02 -10.52
N GLY A 61 -10.86 -4.98 -9.62
CA GLY A 61 -9.64 -5.78 -9.71
C GLY A 61 -8.36 -5.00 -10.01
N MET A 62 -8.44 -3.72 -10.39
CA MET A 62 -7.25 -2.85 -10.51
C MET A 62 -7.03 -2.04 -9.24
N ILE A 63 -6.40 -2.67 -8.24
CA ILE A 63 -5.95 -2.01 -7.00
C ILE A 63 -4.43 -1.86 -7.07
N GLY A 64 -3.92 -0.70 -6.68
CA GLY A 64 -2.50 -0.35 -6.71
C GLY A 64 -2.13 0.58 -7.86
N GLU A 65 -0.86 0.98 -7.87
CA GLU A 65 -0.28 1.89 -8.86
C GLU A 65 1.05 1.31 -9.36
N HIS A 66 1.46 1.74 -10.55
CA HIS A 66 2.77 1.37 -11.07
C HIS A 66 3.87 2.07 -10.29
N LEU A 67 4.88 1.31 -9.85
CA LEU A 67 6.09 1.87 -9.28
C LEU A 67 6.83 2.67 -10.34
N THR A 68 7.18 3.92 -10.01
CA THR A 68 8.03 4.75 -10.87
C THR A 68 9.50 4.31 -10.74
N GLU A 69 10.32 4.71 -11.70
CA GLU A 69 11.77 4.44 -11.66
C GLU A 69 12.42 5.07 -10.41
N ASP A 70 12.07 6.32 -10.10
CA ASP A 70 12.49 7.00 -8.87
C ASP A 70 12.10 6.22 -7.61
N GLN A 71 10.88 5.67 -7.54
CA GLN A 71 10.49 4.84 -6.39
C GLN A 71 11.33 3.57 -6.28
N LEU A 72 11.71 2.94 -7.39
CA LEU A 72 12.57 1.76 -7.40
C LEU A 72 13.99 2.07 -6.92
N GLU A 73 14.52 3.26 -7.21
CA GLU A 73 15.85 3.68 -6.74
C GLU A 73 15.94 3.79 -5.20
N HIS A 74 14.80 3.97 -4.52
CA HIS A 74 14.75 4.02 -3.06
C HIS A 74 14.77 2.63 -2.39
N PHE A 75 14.72 1.54 -3.18
CA PHE A 75 14.74 0.17 -2.65
C PHE A 75 16.18 -0.29 -2.47
N ARG A 76 16.43 -1.09 -1.43
CA ARG A 76 17.69 -1.82 -1.31
C ARG A 76 17.76 -2.94 -2.35
N ASP A 77 18.98 -3.36 -2.73
CA ASP A 77 19.22 -4.44 -3.69
C ASP A 77 18.44 -5.73 -3.36
N GLU A 78 18.40 -6.10 -2.07
CA GLU A 78 17.63 -7.27 -1.62
C GLU A 78 16.13 -7.11 -1.85
N GLN A 79 15.58 -5.91 -1.65
CA GLN A 79 14.16 -5.63 -1.85
C GLN A 79 13.81 -5.63 -3.34
N LEU A 80 14.72 -5.13 -4.19
CA LEU A 80 14.57 -5.21 -5.65
C LEU A 80 14.59 -6.66 -6.14
N SER A 81 15.49 -7.48 -5.60
CA SER A 81 15.55 -8.92 -5.91
C SER A 81 14.26 -9.63 -5.50
N GLN A 82 13.74 -9.38 -4.30
CA GLN A 82 12.46 -9.94 -3.83
C GLN A 82 11.29 -9.51 -4.71
N LEU A 83 11.24 -8.23 -5.07
CA LEU A 83 10.19 -7.69 -5.94
C LEU A 83 10.24 -8.33 -7.34
N TYR A 84 11.43 -8.55 -7.87
CA TYR A 84 11.64 -9.21 -9.16
C TYR A 84 11.21 -10.69 -9.14
N GLU A 85 11.55 -11.43 -8.08
CA GLU A 85 11.10 -12.82 -7.94
C GLU A 85 9.57 -12.90 -7.76
N LEU A 86 8.98 -11.97 -7.01
CA LEU A 86 7.52 -11.86 -6.90
C LEU A 86 6.86 -11.61 -8.27
N LEU A 87 7.43 -10.71 -9.09
CA LEU A 87 6.94 -10.45 -10.45
C LEU A 87 7.03 -11.70 -11.34
N LYS A 88 8.13 -12.44 -11.26
CA LYS A 88 8.30 -13.69 -12.00
C LYS A 88 7.25 -14.72 -11.61
N GLU A 89 6.98 -14.87 -10.32
CA GLU A 89 5.96 -15.81 -9.83
C GLU A 89 4.55 -15.40 -10.26
N ALA A 90 4.21 -14.12 -10.14
CA ALA A 90 2.91 -13.60 -10.55
C ALA A 90 2.61 -13.78 -12.05
N LYS A 91 3.65 -13.79 -12.91
CA LYS A 91 3.52 -14.01 -14.36
C LYS A 91 3.41 -15.47 -14.78
N LYS A 92 3.64 -16.43 -13.88
CA LYS A 92 3.51 -17.87 -14.19
C LYS A 92 2.05 -18.35 -14.21
N HIS A 93 1.13 -17.52 -13.72
CA HIS A 93 -0.31 -17.77 -13.63
C HIS A 93 -1.08 -16.72 -14.42
#